data_AF-A0AAX0Z111-F1
#
_entry.id   AF-A0AAX0Z111-F1
#
_cell.length_a   1.000
_cell.length_b   1.000
_cell.length_c   1.000
_cell.angle_alpha   90.00
_cell.angle_beta   90.00
_cell.angle_gamma   90.00
#
_symmetry.space_group_name_H-M   'P 1'
#
loop_
_entity.id
_entity.type
_entity.pdbx_description
1 polymer ?
#
loop_
_entity_poly.entity_id
_entity_poly.type
_entity_poly.pdbx_seq_one_letter_code
_entity_poly.pdbx_strand_id
1 'polypeptide(L)'
;MTRLRLQGFNNLTKALSFNIYDVCYARTEEERQRYIEYIDEEYNADRLTQILTDVAEIIGANILNVARQDYDPQGASVTILISEEPVIDKKLAGKELISDAVVAHMDKSHITVHTYPETHPQEGIATFRADIDVATCGVISPLKALNYLIESLESDIVIMDYRVRGFTR
;
A
#
# COMPACT_ATOMS: atom_id res chain seq x y z
N MET A 1 4.89 30.49 -12.95
CA MET A 1 4.09 29.25 -12.77
C MET A 1 2.61 29.62 -12.83
N THR A 2 1.86 29.01 -13.75
CA THR A 2 0.42 29.20 -13.89
C THR A 2 -0.29 28.53 -12.72
N ARG A 3 -1.10 29.25 -11.95
CA ARG A 3 -1.86 28.69 -10.83
C ARG A 3 -3.11 27.98 -11.36
N LEU A 4 -3.33 26.73 -10.96
CA LEU A 4 -4.56 25.99 -11.24
C LEU A 4 -5.69 26.52 -10.33
N ARG A 5 -6.92 26.62 -10.86
CA ARG A 5 -8.10 27.00 -10.08
C ARG A 5 -8.64 25.76 -9.34
N LEU A 6 -8.92 25.90 -8.04
CA LEU A 6 -9.44 24.83 -7.18
C LEU A 6 -10.96 24.62 -7.28
N GLN A 7 -11.67 25.45 -8.04
CA GLN A 7 -13.12 25.37 -8.19
C GLN A 7 -13.47 24.16 -9.08
N GLY A 8 -14.21 23.19 -8.54
CA GLY A 8 -14.48 21.90 -9.18
C GLY A 8 -13.48 20.78 -8.83
N PHE A 9 -12.50 21.04 -7.97
CA PHE A 9 -11.54 20.03 -7.52
C PHE A 9 -12.12 19.24 -6.34
N ASN A 10 -12.34 17.93 -6.53
CA ASN A 10 -12.82 17.05 -5.47
C ASN A 10 -11.66 16.63 -4.56
N ASN A 11 -11.49 17.35 -3.46
CA ASN A 11 -10.44 17.12 -2.47
C ASN A 11 -10.87 16.10 -1.41
N LEU A 12 -11.96 15.36 -1.62
CA LEU A 12 -12.41 14.34 -0.70
C LEU A 12 -11.44 13.16 -0.73
N THR A 13 -10.68 13.00 0.34
CA THR A 13 -9.77 11.88 0.52
C THR A 13 -10.43 10.82 1.40
N LYS A 14 -10.37 9.57 0.97
CA LYS A 14 -10.77 8.41 1.77
C LYS A 14 -9.52 7.55 1.99
N ALA A 15 -9.24 7.20 3.23
CA ALA A 15 -8.06 6.41 3.58
C ALA A 15 -8.49 5.21 4.42
N LEU A 16 -7.97 4.04 4.08
CA LEU A 16 -8.07 2.81 4.86
C LEU A 16 -6.66 2.46 5.33
N SER A 17 -6.43 2.55 6.64
CA SER A 17 -5.28 1.93 7.30
C SER A 17 -5.67 0.51 7.67
N PHE A 18 -4.91 -0.46 7.21
CA PHE A 18 -5.12 -1.89 7.40
C PHE A 18 -3.80 -2.49 7.91
N ASN A 19 -3.73 -2.74 9.21
CA ASN A 19 -2.53 -3.25 9.84
C ASN A 19 -2.78 -4.66 10.34
N ILE A 20 -1.88 -5.57 10.00
CA ILE A 20 -1.96 -6.97 10.42
C ILE A 20 -0.82 -7.31 11.37
N TYR A 21 -1.08 -8.25 12.26
CA TYR A 21 -0.10 -8.83 13.15
C TYR A 21 -0.24 -10.34 13.14
N ASP A 22 0.91 -11.01 13.08
CA ASP A 22 1.07 -12.46 13.23
C ASP A 22 2.02 -12.70 14.42
N VAL A 23 1.67 -13.66 15.27
CA VAL A 23 2.43 -14.00 16.47
C VAL A 23 2.72 -15.50 16.48
N CYS A 24 3.99 -15.83 16.30
CA CYS A 24 4.46 -17.21 16.29
C CYS A 24 5.30 -17.55 17.53
N TYR A 25 5.09 -18.76 18.05
CA TYR A 25 5.92 -19.32 19.11
C TYR A 25 7.04 -20.17 18.53
N ALA A 26 8.25 -19.60 18.46
CA ALA A 26 9.44 -20.20 17.89
C ALA A 26 10.58 -20.25 18.93
N ARG A 27 10.64 -21.36 19.68
CA ARG A 27 11.62 -21.58 20.76
C ARG A 27 12.97 -21.99 20.21
N THR A 28 12.99 -22.94 19.27
CA THR A 28 14.24 -23.47 18.72
C THR A 28 14.73 -22.63 17.55
N GLU A 29 16.00 -22.77 17.20
CA GLU A 29 16.57 -22.06 16.07
C GLU A 29 15.92 -22.50 14.75
N GLU A 30 15.60 -23.79 14.62
CA GLU A 30 14.91 -24.33 13.45
C GLU A 30 13.47 -23.81 13.33
N GLU A 31 12.78 -23.58 14.44
CA GLU A 31 11.45 -22.96 14.44
C GLU A 31 11.52 -21.49 14.00
N ARG A 32 12.53 -20.75 14.47
CA ARG A 32 12.74 -19.35 14.07
C ARG A 32 13.07 -19.25 12.60
N GLN A 33 13.97 -20.10 12.11
CA GLN A 33 14.35 -20.12 10.71
C GLN A 33 13.16 -20.43 9.80
N ARG A 34 12.32 -21.40 10.16
CA ARG A 34 11.09 -21.70 9.40
C ARG A 34 10.09 -20.54 9.41
N TYR A 35 9.97 -19.83 10.53
CA TYR A 35 9.10 -18.66 10.61
C TYR A 35 9.61 -17.52 9.71
N ILE A 36 10.92 -17.28 9.70
CA ILE A 36 11.55 -16.29 8.81
C ILE A 36 11.31 -16.66 7.35
N GLU A 37 11.55 -17.91 6.97
CA GLU A 37 11.31 -18.42 5.61
C GLU A 37 9.85 -18.25 5.18
N TYR A 38 8.91 -18.52 6.08
CA TYR A 38 7.48 -18.28 5.86
C TYR A 38 7.19 -16.79 5.61
N ILE A 39 7.75 -15.90 6.43
CA ILE A 39 7.56 -14.45 6.24
C ILE A 39 8.17 -13.97 4.92
N ASP A 40 9.36 -14.45 4.55
CA ASP A 40 10.01 -14.08 3.29
C ASP A 40 9.22 -14.58 2.07
N GLU A 41 8.59 -15.76 2.15
CA GLU A 41 7.73 -16.27 1.08
C GLU A 41 6.41 -15.50 0.96
N GLU A 42 5.75 -15.22 2.09
CA GLU A 42 4.44 -14.59 2.10
C GLU A 42 4.52 -13.06 1.91
N TYR A 43 5.58 -12.41 2.36
CA TYR A 43 5.64 -10.94 2.47
C TYR A 43 6.84 -10.32 1.77
N ASN A 44 7.41 -10.98 0.76
CA ASN A 44 8.38 -10.35 -0.15
C ASN A 44 7.75 -9.26 -1.02
N ALA A 45 8.60 -8.38 -1.54
CA ALA A 45 8.18 -7.26 -2.38
C ALA A 45 7.42 -7.68 -3.63
N ASP A 46 7.68 -8.86 -4.22
CA ASP A 46 6.97 -9.33 -5.42
C ASP A 46 5.50 -9.63 -5.12
N ARG A 47 5.22 -10.48 -4.12
CA ARG A 47 3.85 -10.82 -3.72
C ARG A 47 3.09 -9.60 -3.20
N LEU A 48 3.74 -8.77 -2.39
CA LEU A 48 3.15 -7.52 -1.91
C LEU A 48 2.84 -6.55 -3.05
N THR A 49 3.69 -6.47 -4.08
CA THR A 49 3.41 -5.66 -5.27
C THR A 49 2.16 -6.16 -6.00
N GLN A 50 1.99 -7.48 -6.12
CA GLN A 50 0.80 -8.06 -6.75
C GLN A 50 -0.47 -7.73 -5.95
N ILE A 51 -0.44 -7.93 -4.63
CA ILE A 51 -1.58 -7.61 -3.75
C ILE A 51 -1.99 -6.15 -3.90
N LEU A 52 -1.03 -5.21 -3.83
CA LEU A 52 -1.36 -3.78 -3.97
C LEU A 52 -1.82 -3.41 -5.38
N THR A 53 -1.36 -4.13 -6.42
CA THR A 53 -1.82 -3.96 -7.80
C THR A 53 -3.28 -4.38 -7.95
N ASP A 54 -3.63 -5.55 -7.42
CA ASP A 54 -5.02 -6.05 -7.40
C ASP A 54 -5.94 -5.10 -6.61
N VAL A 55 -5.46 -4.56 -5.48
CA VAL A 55 -6.19 -3.52 -4.72
C VAL A 55 -6.47 -2.30 -5.62
N ALA A 56 -5.47 -1.81 -6.36
CA ALA A 56 -5.65 -0.68 -7.29
C ALA A 56 -6.70 -0.99 -8.38
N GLU A 57 -6.69 -2.21 -8.93
CA GLU A 57 -7.68 -2.66 -9.91
C GLU A 57 -9.10 -2.73 -9.32
N ILE A 58 -9.25 -3.34 -8.13
CA ILE A 58 -10.54 -3.50 -7.44
C ILE A 58 -11.19 -2.15 -7.12
N ILE A 59 -10.40 -1.18 -6.67
CA ILE A 59 -10.92 0.17 -6.37
C ILE A 59 -11.16 1.00 -7.64
N GLY A 60 -10.59 0.57 -8.79
CA GLY A 60 -10.70 1.23 -10.08
C GLY A 60 -9.75 2.41 -10.25
N ALA A 61 -8.55 2.34 -9.67
CA ALA A 61 -7.54 3.38 -9.76
C ALA A 61 -6.47 3.05 -10.81
N ASN A 62 -5.91 4.08 -11.45
CA ASN A 62 -4.84 3.93 -12.43
C ASN A 62 -3.48 3.96 -11.73
N ILE A 63 -2.63 2.95 -11.98
CA ILE A 63 -1.26 2.92 -11.47
C ILE A 63 -0.38 3.86 -12.31
N LEU A 64 0.27 4.80 -11.64
CA LEU A 64 1.19 5.77 -12.24
C LEU A 64 2.65 5.34 -12.11
N ASN A 65 3.00 4.77 -10.96
CA ASN A 65 4.34 4.33 -10.62
C ASN A 65 4.29 3.27 -9.51
N VAL A 66 5.26 2.35 -9.53
CA VAL A 66 5.50 1.36 -8.49
C VAL A 66 6.95 1.50 -8.04
N ALA A 67 7.16 1.65 -6.74
CA ALA A 67 8.46 1.59 -6.09
C ALA A 67 8.43 0.49 -5.03
N ARG A 68 9.48 -0.34 -4.99
CA ARG A 68 9.56 -1.49 -4.08
C ARG A 68 10.99 -1.78 -3.66
N GLN A 69 11.14 -2.36 -2.48
CA GLN A 69 12.44 -2.71 -1.89
C GLN A 69 12.27 -3.89 -0.92
N ASP A 70 13.12 -4.91 -1.05
CA ASP A 70 13.36 -5.91 -0.01
C ASP A 70 14.58 -5.50 0.84
N TYR A 71 14.54 -5.77 2.15
CA TYR A 71 15.55 -5.36 3.11
C TYR A 71 16.31 -6.56 3.68
N ASP A 72 17.57 -6.33 4.04
CA ASP A 72 18.43 -7.27 4.77
C ASP A 72 18.58 -6.80 6.23
N PRO A 73 18.36 -7.66 7.25
CA PRO A 73 18.18 -9.10 7.13
C PRO A 73 16.78 -9.54 6.62
N GLN A 74 15.72 -8.76 6.84
CA GLN A 74 14.34 -9.16 6.52
C GLN A 74 13.43 -7.94 6.29
N GLY A 75 12.30 -8.19 5.61
CA GLY A 75 11.22 -7.23 5.42
C GLY A 75 11.18 -6.63 4.01
N ALA A 76 10.07 -5.97 3.70
CA ALA A 76 9.79 -5.40 2.40
C ALA A 76 8.96 -4.14 2.51
N SER A 77 9.05 -3.29 1.49
CA SER A 77 8.17 -2.14 1.33
C SER A 77 7.79 -1.96 -0.11
N VAL A 78 6.51 -1.63 -0.35
CA VAL A 78 5.99 -1.29 -1.67
C VAL A 78 5.17 -0.02 -1.56
N THR A 79 5.33 0.86 -2.55
CA THR A 79 4.56 2.08 -2.72
C THR A 79 4.07 2.15 -4.15
N ILE A 80 2.75 2.21 -4.33
CA ILE A 80 2.09 2.40 -5.61
C ILE A 80 1.46 3.78 -5.62
N LEU A 81 1.85 4.60 -6.58
CA LEU A 81 1.18 5.87 -6.83
C LEU A 81 0.00 5.66 -7.77
N ILE A 82 -1.16 6.18 -7.39
CA ILE A 82 -2.41 5.99 -8.12
C ILE A 82 -3.12 7.31 -8.47
N SER A 83 -3.97 7.29 -9.50
CA SER A 83 -4.91 8.37 -9.82
C SER A 83 -6.31 7.86 -10.11
N GLU A 84 -7.32 8.69 -9.81
CA GLU A 84 -8.71 8.43 -10.23
C GLU A 84 -8.88 8.68 -11.74
N GLU A 85 -8.32 9.77 -12.25
CA GLU A 85 -8.48 10.15 -13.66
C GLU A 85 -7.63 9.26 -14.59
N PRO A 86 -8.11 9.03 -15.84
CA PRO A 86 -7.35 8.32 -16.85
C PRO A 86 -6.00 9.00 -17.11
N VAL A 87 -4.95 8.20 -17.21
CA VAL A 87 -3.64 8.71 -17.62
C VAL A 87 -3.75 9.22 -19.05
N ILE A 88 -3.69 10.54 -19.24
CA ILE A 88 -3.66 11.13 -20.58
C ILE A 88 -2.46 10.51 -21.31
N ASP A 89 -2.75 9.87 -22.42
CA ASP A 89 -1.80 9.04 -23.16
C ASP A 89 -0.53 9.84 -23.47
N LYS A 90 0.62 9.34 -23.02
CA LYS A 90 1.93 10.02 -23.13
C LYS A 90 2.32 10.33 -24.58
N LYS A 91 1.65 9.70 -25.55
CA LYS A 91 1.82 9.96 -26.99
C LYS A 91 1.02 11.17 -27.50
N LEU A 92 -0.05 11.56 -26.82
CA LEU A 92 -0.90 12.70 -27.17
C LEU A 92 -0.48 13.99 -26.45
N ALA A 93 0.09 13.89 -25.26
CA ALA A 93 0.70 15.01 -24.55
C ALA A 93 2.12 15.21 -25.07
N GLY A 94 2.34 16.27 -25.86
CA GLY A 94 3.66 16.62 -26.40
C GLY A 94 4.76 16.58 -25.33
N LYS A 95 5.98 16.25 -25.77
CA LYS A 95 7.19 16.00 -24.95
C LYS A 95 7.51 17.07 -23.87
N GLU A 96 6.89 18.25 -23.95
CA GLU A 96 7.03 19.36 -23.00
C GLU A 96 6.12 19.27 -21.77
N LEU A 97 5.07 18.45 -21.76
CA LEU A 97 4.23 18.20 -20.56
C LEU A 97 4.84 17.14 -19.63
N ILE A 98 5.94 16.53 -20.05
CA ILE A 98 6.72 15.58 -19.27
C ILE A 98 7.61 16.39 -18.32
N SER A 99 7.01 17.03 -17.32
CA SER A 99 7.78 17.30 -16.11
C SER A 99 8.12 15.93 -15.52
N ASP A 100 9.42 15.63 -15.42
CA ASP A 100 10.06 14.47 -14.76
C ASP A 100 9.69 14.29 -13.28
N ALA A 101 8.62 14.94 -12.83
CA ALA A 101 8.14 14.86 -11.49
C ALA A 101 6.74 14.25 -11.57
N VAL A 102 6.70 12.94 -11.32
CA VAL A 102 5.53 12.22 -10.80
C VAL A 102 5.24 12.84 -9.41
N VAL A 103 4.83 14.11 -9.37
CA VAL A 103 4.56 14.84 -8.13
C VAL A 103 3.19 14.39 -7.65
N ALA A 104 3.10 14.00 -6.38
CA ALA A 104 1.86 13.78 -5.65
C ALA A 104 1.04 15.09 -5.53
N HIS A 105 0.47 15.53 -6.64
CA HIS A 105 -0.50 16.61 -6.68
C HIS A 105 -1.82 16.17 -6.03
N MET A 106 -2.71 17.12 -5.74
CA MET A 106 -3.94 16.88 -4.95
C MET A 106 -4.89 15.84 -5.56
N ASP A 107 -4.74 15.51 -6.83
CA ASP A 107 -5.49 14.51 -7.60
C ASP A 107 -4.89 13.10 -7.55
N LYS A 108 -3.71 12.94 -6.96
CA LYS A 108 -3.00 11.66 -6.84
C LYS A 108 -3.06 11.15 -5.42
N SER A 109 -3.02 9.84 -5.29
CA SER A 109 -3.02 9.16 -4.01
C SER A 109 -2.03 8.00 -4.04
N HIS A 110 -2.04 7.15 -3.03
CA HIS A 110 -1.07 6.08 -2.92
C HIS A 110 -1.68 4.86 -2.23
N ILE A 111 -1.05 3.73 -2.50
CA ILE A 111 -1.21 2.49 -1.77
C ILE A 111 0.18 2.09 -1.29
N THR A 112 0.36 1.87 0.01
CA THR A 112 1.66 1.51 0.58
C THR A 112 1.54 0.29 1.46
N VAL A 113 2.61 -0.49 1.52
CA VAL A 113 2.81 -1.53 2.53
C VAL A 113 4.23 -1.46 3.08
N HIS A 114 4.35 -1.64 4.40
CA HIS A 114 5.62 -1.76 5.11
C HIS A 114 5.55 -2.95 6.04
N THR A 115 6.56 -3.82 6.01
CA THR A 115 6.61 -5.01 6.85
C THR A 115 7.72 -4.94 7.89
N TYR A 116 7.45 -5.50 9.06
CA TYR A 116 8.29 -5.46 10.26
C TYR A 116 8.31 -6.84 10.92
N PRO A 117 9.14 -7.77 10.43
CA PRO A 117 9.44 -9.00 11.15
C PRO A 117 10.35 -8.72 12.34
N GLU A 118 10.01 -9.29 13.49
CA GLU A 118 10.74 -9.13 14.74
C GLU A 118 10.83 -10.48 15.46
N THR A 119 12.02 -10.84 15.94
CA THR A 119 12.23 -12.08 16.72
C THR A 119 12.83 -11.73 18.07
N HIS A 120 12.13 -12.07 19.17
CA HIS A 120 12.68 -11.84 20.50
C HIS A 120 13.52 -13.04 20.97
N PRO A 121 14.85 -12.91 21.11
CA PRO A 121 15.73 -14.05 21.30
C PRO A 121 15.55 -14.77 22.65
N GLN A 122 14.99 -14.09 23.66
CA GLN A 122 14.91 -14.62 25.04
C GLN A 122 13.57 -15.30 25.38
N GLU A 123 12.49 -15.03 24.64
CA GLU A 123 11.15 -15.51 24.99
C GLU A 123 10.57 -16.54 24.01
N GLY A 124 11.27 -16.76 22.88
CA GLY A 124 10.81 -17.67 21.83
C GLY A 124 9.54 -17.17 21.14
N ILE A 125 9.31 -15.86 21.16
CA ILE A 125 8.19 -15.22 20.48
C ILE A 125 8.77 -14.49 19.26
N ALA A 126 8.19 -14.79 18.11
CA ALA A 126 8.41 -14.04 16.88
C ALA A 126 7.10 -13.32 16.53
N THR A 127 7.21 -12.08 16.08
CA THR A 127 6.08 -11.27 15.69
C THR A 127 6.32 -10.70 14.31
N PHE A 128 5.28 -10.64 13.51
CA PHE A 128 5.31 -9.95 12.24
C PHE A 128 4.20 -8.91 12.23
N ARG A 129 4.49 -7.77 11.60
CA ARG A 129 3.53 -6.72 11.36
C ARG A 129 3.63 -6.24 9.93
N ALA A 130 2.50 -6.07 9.26
CA ALA A 130 2.44 -5.31 8.01
C ALA A 130 1.46 -4.14 8.17
N ASP A 131 1.93 -2.95 7.80
CA ASP A 131 1.13 -1.73 7.76
C ASP A 131 0.75 -1.42 6.32
N ILE A 132 -0.54 -1.44 6.00
CA ILE A 132 -1.05 -1.10 4.67
C ILE A 132 -1.87 0.19 4.77
N ASP A 133 -1.58 1.15 3.90
CA ASP A 133 -2.38 2.36 3.74
C ASP A 133 -2.92 2.43 2.31
N VAL A 134 -4.24 2.49 2.18
CA VAL A 134 -4.94 2.68 0.90
C VAL A 134 -5.60 4.06 0.92
N ALA A 135 -4.91 5.05 0.36
CA ALA A 135 -5.41 6.40 0.23
C ALA A 135 -5.99 6.62 -1.18
N THR A 136 -7.17 7.21 -1.26
CA THR A 136 -7.84 7.53 -2.54
C THR A 136 -8.41 8.94 -2.52
N CYS A 137 -8.42 9.59 -3.68
CA CYS A 137 -9.10 10.86 -3.90
C CYS A 137 -10.48 10.65 -4.54
N GLY A 138 -11.27 11.73 -4.60
CA GLY A 138 -12.50 11.83 -5.38
C GLY A 138 -13.63 10.90 -4.93
N VAL A 139 -14.16 10.06 -5.83
CA VAL A 139 -15.31 9.18 -5.55
C VAL A 139 -14.90 7.74 -5.25
N ILE A 140 -13.65 7.38 -5.52
CA ILE A 140 -13.12 6.04 -5.21
C ILE A 140 -13.19 5.78 -3.70
N SER A 141 -13.57 4.56 -3.32
CA SER A 141 -13.60 4.11 -1.93
C SER A 141 -12.63 2.94 -1.74
N PRO A 142 -11.66 3.03 -0.81
CA PRO A 142 -10.72 1.94 -0.55
C PRO A 142 -11.41 0.72 0.07
N LEU A 143 -12.59 0.88 0.67
CA LEU A 143 -13.37 -0.21 1.27
C LEU A 143 -13.80 -1.28 0.26
N LYS A 144 -13.78 -0.97 -1.05
CA LYS A 144 -14.08 -1.98 -2.09
C LYS A 144 -13.08 -3.14 -2.08
N ALA A 145 -11.84 -2.90 -1.68
CA ALA A 145 -10.79 -3.92 -1.61
C ALA A 145 -10.64 -4.57 -0.23
N LEU A 146 -11.52 -4.24 0.73
CA LEU A 146 -11.36 -4.68 2.12
C LEU A 146 -11.40 -6.20 2.26
N ASN A 147 -12.38 -6.88 1.65
CA ASN A 147 -12.48 -8.33 1.74
C ASN A 147 -11.27 -9.02 1.10
N TYR A 148 -10.81 -8.49 -0.04
CA TYR A 148 -9.61 -8.99 -0.71
C TYR A 148 -8.36 -8.89 0.18
N LEU A 149 -8.17 -7.76 0.88
CA LEU A 149 -7.05 -7.59 1.82
C LEU A 149 -7.12 -8.58 2.99
N ILE A 150 -8.33 -8.82 3.55
CA ILE A 150 -8.53 -9.79 4.63
C ILE A 150 -8.20 -11.21 4.16
N GLU A 151 -8.66 -11.59 2.97
CA GLU A 151 -8.46 -12.92 2.39
C GLU A 151 -7.01 -13.15 1.94
N SER A 152 -6.31 -12.11 1.50
CA SER A 152 -4.96 -12.23 0.93
C SER A 152 -3.85 -12.26 1.98
N LEU A 153 -4.11 -11.78 3.20
CA LEU A 153 -3.12 -11.56 4.25
C LEU A 153 -3.43 -12.32 5.54
N GLU A 154 -4.29 -13.34 5.48
CA GLU A 154 -4.78 -14.19 6.60
C GLU A 154 -3.91 -14.12 7.87
N SER A 155 -4.31 -13.30 8.84
CA SER A 155 -3.49 -12.92 10.00
C SER A 155 -4.26 -13.04 11.31
N ASP A 156 -3.53 -13.22 12.42
CA ASP A 156 -4.11 -13.43 13.75
C ASP A 156 -4.90 -12.22 14.24
N ILE A 157 -4.34 -11.02 14.02
CA ILE A 157 -4.92 -9.77 14.48
C ILE A 157 -4.92 -8.77 13.33
N VAL A 158 -6.09 -8.19 13.09
CA VAL A 158 -6.28 -7.12 12.09
C VAL A 158 -6.80 -5.87 12.78
N ILE A 159 -6.10 -4.75 12.59
CA ILE A 159 -6.52 -3.42 13.05
C ILE A 159 -6.81 -2.57 11.82
N MET A 160 -8.02 -2.03 11.77
CA MET A 160 -8.49 -1.25 10.62
C MET A 160 -9.03 0.09 11.07
N ASP A 161 -8.65 1.15 10.36
CA ASP A 161 -9.20 2.48 10.53
C ASP A 161 -9.54 3.11 9.17
N TYR A 162 -10.78 3.53 9.03
CA TYR A 162 -11.28 4.16 7.82
C TYR A 162 -11.62 5.63 8.08
N ARG A 163 -10.96 6.52 7.35
CA ARG A 163 -11.07 7.97 7.53
C ARG A 163 -11.50 8.65 6.24
N VAL A 164 -12.45 9.57 6.36
CA VAL A 164 -12.84 10.48 5.28
C VAL A 164 -12.43 11.90 5.68
N ARG A 165 -11.66 12.57 4.83
CA ARG A 165 -11.13 13.92 5.07
C ARG A 165 -11.31 14.78 3.82
N GLY A 166 -11.29 16.10 3.99
CA GLY A 166 -11.40 17.05 2.88
C GLY A 166 -12.82 17.58 2.67
N PHE A 167 -12.96 18.46 1.68
CA PHE A 167 -14.21 19.17 1.37
C PHE A 167 -14.55 18.98 -0.10
N THR A 168 -15.81 18.72 -0.39
CA THR A 168 -16.38 18.93 -1.73
C THR A 168 -16.60 20.44 -1.91
N ARG A 169 -16.08 21.03 -2.99
CA ARG A 169 -16.22 22.46 -3.29
C ARG A 169 -16.75 22.69 -4.68
#